data_AF-A0A9J7EN98-F1
#
_entry.id   AF-A0A9J7EN98-F1
#
_cell.length_a   1.000
_cell.length_b   1.000
_cell.length_c   1.000
_cell.angle_alpha   90.00
_cell.angle_beta   90.00
_cell.angle_gamma   90.00
#
_symmetry.space_group_name_H-M   'P 1'
#
loop_
_entity.id
_entity.type
_entity.pdbx_description
1 polymer ?
#
loop_
_entity_poly.entity_id
_entity_poly.type
_entity_poly.pdbx_seq_one_letter_code
_entity_poly.pdbx_strand_id
1 'polypeptide(L)'
;MKSILVLCLLVAAVSCRPESYDTRYDNFDVEALVGNVRLLTAYGHCFLGNGPCTPEGSAFKKTIPDALRTGCGKCSPKQRHLIRVVVQGFQNKTPALWQDLVKKQDPNGQYKEIFTRFLNGRRSKMKYILVALVVTIAVVDAQETYGTEYDNVNGEAIVSDDKQFQGFVDCFTGAAPCNEPAAAFKRVLPEAIVQACGKCNPAQKHLVRLFLEAYSKKRPQEYEKFKDLFDPERKYFPKFEASVAGF
;
A
#
# COMPACT_ATOMS: atom_id res chain seq x y z
N MET A 1 -28.53 37.76 -8.48
CA MET A 1 -29.10 36.39 -8.46
C MET A 1 -28.11 35.32 -8.94
N LYS A 2 -27.31 35.55 -9.98
CA LYS A 2 -26.29 34.60 -10.46
C LYS A 2 -25.13 34.36 -9.48
N SER A 3 -24.72 35.39 -8.73
CA SER A 3 -23.61 35.30 -7.76
C SER A 3 -23.94 34.52 -6.47
N ILE A 4 -25.23 34.41 -6.10
CA ILE A 4 -25.68 33.67 -4.91
C ILE A 4 -25.68 32.16 -5.19
N LEU A 5 -26.04 31.75 -6.41
CA LEU A 5 -26.02 30.35 -6.85
C LEU A 5 -24.59 29.78 -6.91
N VAL A 6 -23.61 30.59 -7.33
CA VAL A 6 -22.20 30.19 -7.37
C VAL A 6 -21.62 30.01 -5.96
N LEU A 7 -22.03 30.84 -5.00
CA LEU A 7 -21.58 30.73 -3.61
C LEU A 7 -22.18 29.50 -2.92
N CYS A 8 -23.44 29.14 -3.19
CA CYS A 8 -24.05 27.91 -2.65
C CYS A 8 -23.40 26.62 -3.22
N LEU A 9 -22.98 26.63 -4.49
CA LEU A 9 -22.28 25.50 -5.12
C LEU A 9 -20.85 25.29 -4.58
N LEU A 10 -20.15 26.38 -4.24
CA LEU A 10 -18.82 26.30 -3.64
C LEU A 10 -18.84 25.81 -2.18
N VAL A 11 -19.89 26.12 -1.42
CA VAL A 11 -20.05 25.62 -0.04
C VAL A 11 -20.40 24.12 -0.02
N ALA A 12 -21.13 23.61 -1.02
CA ALA A 12 -21.44 22.18 -1.12
C ALA A 12 -20.22 21.30 -1.45
N ALA A 13 -19.21 21.85 -2.14
CA ALA A 13 -17.98 21.12 -2.49
C ALA A 13 -17.02 20.92 -1.30
N VAL A 14 -17.16 21.69 -0.22
CA VAL A 14 -16.26 21.65 0.95
C VAL A 14 -16.65 20.58 1.99
N SER A 15 -17.81 19.93 1.84
CA SER A 15 -18.33 19.00 2.86
C SER A 15 -18.13 17.50 2.60
N CYS A 16 -17.55 17.10 1.46
CA CYS A 16 -17.32 15.68 1.19
C CYS A 16 -15.99 15.22 1.81
N ARG A 17 -15.93 15.11 3.14
CA ARG A 17 -14.86 14.32 3.78
C ARG A 17 -15.10 12.86 3.41
N PRO A 18 -14.10 12.11 2.91
CA PRO A 18 -14.27 10.68 2.69
C PRO A 18 -14.66 10.03 4.01
N GLU A 19 -15.82 9.38 4.04
CA GLU A 19 -16.31 8.68 5.21
C GLU A 19 -15.33 7.54 5.53
N SER A 20 -14.65 7.60 6.67
CA SER A 20 -13.67 6.60 7.10
C SER A 20 -14.25 5.69 8.18
N TYR A 21 -13.75 4.47 8.30
CA TYR A 21 -14.06 3.65 9.47
C TYR A 21 -13.47 4.25 10.75
N ASP A 22 -14.08 3.92 11.88
CA ASP A 22 -13.58 4.26 13.21
C ASP A 22 -12.14 3.77 13.39
N THR A 23 -11.22 4.69 13.71
CA THR A 23 -9.78 4.43 13.82
C THR A 23 -9.31 4.12 15.23
N ARG A 24 -10.22 3.98 16.21
CA ARG A 24 -9.86 3.74 17.62
C ARG A 24 -9.01 2.49 17.87
N TYR A 25 -9.05 1.53 16.93
CA TYR A 25 -8.30 0.27 17.01
C TYR A 25 -7.19 0.16 15.95
N ASP A 26 -6.76 1.27 15.37
CA ASP A 26 -5.70 1.26 14.35
C ASP A 26 -4.34 0.81 14.89
N ASN A 27 -4.12 0.89 16.21
CA ASN A 27 -2.92 0.40 16.90
C ASN A 27 -3.12 -1.00 17.51
N PHE A 28 -4.15 -1.74 17.09
CA PHE A 28 -4.36 -3.11 17.55
C PHE A 28 -3.14 -4.00 17.23
N ASP A 29 -2.65 -4.75 18.21
CA ASP A 29 -1.49 -5.63 18.05
C ASP A 29 -1.87 -6.87 17.23
N VAL A 30 -1.74 -6.72 15.91
CA VAL A 30 -2.05 -7.78 14.96
C VAL A 30 -1.04 -8.92 15.00
N GLU A 31 0.21 -8.64 15.35
CA GLU A 31 1.27 -9.65 15.42
C GLU A 31 1.04 -10.59 16.60
N ALA A 32 0.62 -10.08 17.75
CA ALA A 32 0.18 -10.90 18.87
C ALA A 32 -1.06 -11.75 18.51
N LEU A 33 -2.02 -11.18 17.77
CA LEU A 33 -3.20 -11.90 17.30
C LEU A 33 -2.82 -13.07 16.38
N VAL A 34 -2.07 -12.81 15.31
CA VAL A 34 -1.74 -13.87 14.34
C VAL A 34 -0.66 -14.81 14.88
N GLY A 35 0.18 -14.36 15.81
CA GLY A 35 1.20 -15.17 16.50
C GLY A 35 0.59 -16.29 17.36
N ASN A 36 -0.60 -16.08 17.90
CA ASN A 36 -1.29 -17.05 18.74
C ASN A 36 -2.49 -17.69 18.01
N VAL A 37 -2.31 -18.93 17.53
CA VAL A 37 -3.35 -19.66 16.77
C VAL A 37 -4.66 -19.83 17.55
N ARG A 38 -4.59 -19.98 18.88
CA ARG A 38 -5.81 -20.09 19.72
C ARG A 38 -6.58 -18.78 19.72
N LEU A 39 -5.88 -17.65 19.87
CA LEU A 39 -6.49 -16.32 19.83
C LEU A 39 -7.04 -15.99 18.44
N LEU A 40 -6.29 -16.27 17.37
CA LEU A 40 -6.74 -16.10 15.99
C LEU A 40 -8.01 -16.91 15.70
N THR A 41 -8.06 -18.16 16.18
CA THR A 41 -9.25 -19.03 16.07
C THR A 41 -10.45 -18.44 16.79
N ALA A 42 -10.26 -17.89 18.00
CA ALA A 42 -11.33 -17.23 18.75
C ALA A 42 -11.91 -16.02 17.99
N TYR A 43 -11.06 -15.19 17.37
CA TYR A 43 -11.50 -14.10 16.50
C TYR A 43 -12.26 -14.60 15.27
N GLY A 44 -11.81 -15.68 14.64
CA GLY A 44 -12.55 -16.29 13.53
C GLY A 44 -13.94 -16.79 13.93
N HIS A 45 -14.08 -17.44 15.09
CA HIS A 45 -15.40 -17.83 15.62
C HIS A 45 -16.29 -16.62 15.95
N CYS A 46 -15.72 -15.55 16.52
CA CYS A 46 -16.42 -14.27 16.68
C CYS A 46 -16.98 -13.77 15.33
N PHE A 47 -16.15 -13.73 14.28
CA PHE A 47 -16.55 -13.26 12.96
C PHE A 47 -17.60 -14.17 12.31
N LEU A 48 -17.53 -15.49 12.55
CA LEU A 48 -18.57 -16.44 12.15
C LEU A 48 -19.87 -16.30 12.94
N GLY A 49 -19.83 -15.69 14.14
CA GLY A 49 -20.96 -15.65 15.05
C GLY A 49 -21.14 -16.90 15.89
N ASN A 50 -20.11 -17.74 15.98
CA ASN A 50 -20.12 -19.01 16.71
C ASN A 50 -19.31 -18.93 18.02
N GLY A 51 -19.05 -17.72 18.51
CA GLY A 51 -18.26 -17.47 19.71
C GLY A 51 -18.34 -16.02 20.17
N PRO A 52 -17.86 -15.74 21.38
CA PRO A 52 -17.85 -14.40 21.93
C PRO A 52 -16.88 -13.49 21.16
N CYS A 53 -17.21 -12.20 21.11
CA CYS A 53 -16.36 -11.17 20.53
C CYS A 53 -15.84 -10.23 21.63
N THR A 54 -14.58 -9.82 21.52
CA THR A 54 -14.09 -8.65 22.27
C THR A 54 -14.71 -7.36 21.69
N PRO A 55 -14.56 -6.20 22.35
CA PRO A 55 -14.97 -4.91 21.79
C PRO A 55 -14.34 -4.63 20.41
N GLU A 56 -13.05 -4.93 20.25
CA GLU A 56 -12.28 -4.78 19.01
C GLU A 56 -12.83 -5.73 17.93
N GLY A 57 -12.96 -7.01 18.26
CA GLY A 57 -13.49 -8.02 17.35
C GLY A 57 -14.91 -7.69 16.90
N SER A 58 -15.73 -7.14 17.79
CA SER A 58 -17.09 -6.67 17.45
C SER A 58 -17.07 -5.48 16.49
N ALA A 59 -16.16 -4.53 16.70
CA ALA A 59 -16.01 -3.39 15.81
C ALA A 59 -15.55 -3.84 14.41
N PHE A 60 -14.53 -4.69 14.32
CA PHE A 60 -14.06 -5.25 13.04
C PHE A 60 -15.14 -6.08 12.36
N LYS A 61 -15.85 -6.95 13.09
CA LYS A 61 -16.92 -7.78 12.53
C LYS A 61 -18.00 -6.96 11.82
N LYS A 62 -18.34 -5.78 12.34
CA LYS A 62 -19.33 -4.87 11.74
C LYS A 62 -18.85 -4.27 10.41
N THR A 63 -17.56 -4.05 10.25
CA THR A 63 -16.99 -3.42 9.05
C THR A 63 -16.65 -4.42 7.94
N ILE A 64 -16.46 -5.71 8.26
CA ILE A 64 -16.09 -6.76 7.28
C ILE A 64 -16.97 -6.74 6.02
N PRO A 65 -18.32 -6.71 6.08
CA PRO A 65 -19.14 -6.78 4.87
C PRO A 65 -18.90 -5.59 3.94
N ASP A 66 -18.78 -4.39 4.46
CA ASP A 66 -18.55 -3.18 3.65
C ASP A 66 -17.12 -3.16 3.10
N ALA A 67 -16.13 -3.49 3.94
CA ALA A 67 -14.73 -3.56 3.53
C ALA A 67 -14.51 -4.62 2.44
N LEU A 68 -15.23 -5.74 2.48
CA LEU A 68 -15.18 -6.77 1.46
C LEU A 68 -15.74 -6.26 0.12
N ARG A 69 -16.93 -5.66 0.15
CA ARG A 69 -17.62 -5.18 -1.07
C ARG A 69 -16.88 -4.05 -1.76
N THR A 70 -16.25 -3.17 -0.98
CA THR A 70 -15.59 -1.95 -1.49
C THR A 70 -14.09 -2.12 -1.70
N GLY A 71 -13.51 -3.29 -1.38
CA GLY A 71 -12.06 -3.46 -1.39
C GLY A 71 -11.37 -2.53 -0.38
N CYS A 72 -11.97 -2.36 0.80
CA CYS A 72 -11.48 -1.52 1.89
C CYS A 72 -11.47 -0.02 1.56
N GLY A 73 -12.49 0.46 0.83
CA GLY A 73 -12.54 1.84 0.31
C GLY A 73 -12.43 2.92 1.40
N LYS A 74 -12.99 2.65 2.59
CA LYS A 74 -13.02 3.57 3.74
C LYS A 74 -11.92 3.30 4.79
N CYS A 75 -11.02 2.36 4.51
CA CYS A 75 -10.01 1.93 5.47
C CYS A 75 -8.82 2.88 5.57
N SER A 76 -8.39 3.15 6.81
CA SER A 76 -7.12 3.83 7.08
C SER A 76 -5.92 3.00 6.60
N PRO A 77 -4.72 3.62 6.40
CA PRO A 77 -3.51 2.88 6.06
C PRO A 77 -3.18 1.75 7.05
N LYS A 78 -3.41 1.98 8.35
CA LYS A 78 -3.21 0.98 9.40
C LYS A 78 -4.22 -0.15 9.28
N GLN A 79 -5.50 0.13 9.09
CA GLN A 79 -6.53 -0.90 8.86
C GLN A 79 -6.22 -1.76 7.63
N ARG A 80 -5.77 -1.15 6.53
CA ARG A 80 -5.34 -1.88 5.32
C ARG A 80 -4.13 -2.79 5.58
N HIS A 81 -3.26 -2.43 6.51
CA HIS A 81 -2.16 -3.30 6.95
C HIS A 81 -2.70 -4.44 7.83
N LEU A 82 -3.45 -4.11 8.88
CA LEU A 82 -4.07 -5.07 9.81
C LEU A 82 -4.83 -6.17 9.06
N ILE A 83 -5.72 -5.78 8.14
CA ILE A 83 -6.54 -6.74 7.38
C ILE A 83 -5.67 -7.69 6.57
N ARG A 84 -4.59 -7.21 5.92
CA ARG A 84 -3.72 -8.08 5.12
C ARG A 84 -2.98 -9.09 5.99
N VAL A 85 -2.47 -8.67 7.15
CA VAL A 85 -1.78 -9.56 8.10
C VAL A 85 -2.76 -10.60 8.67
N VAL A 86 -3.95 -10.18 9.10
CA VAL A 86 -4.98 -11.08 9.64
C VAL A 86 -5.46 -12.09 8.59
N VAL A 87 -5.74 -11.65 7.37
CA VAL A 87 -6.16 -12.54 6.28
C VAL A 87 -5.07 -13.56 5.95
N GLN A 88 -3.81 -13.12 5.87
CA GLN A 88 -2.68 -14.03 5.67
C GLN A 88 -2.53 -15.02 6.84
N GLY A 89 -2.75 -14.56 8.07
CA GLY A 89 -2.79 -15.40 9.27
C GLY A 89 -3.85 -16.50 9.17
N PHE A 90 -5.09 -16.15 8.83
CA PHE A 90 -6.17 -17.11 8.63
C PHE A 90 -5.86 -18.10 7.50
N GLN A 91 -5.39 -17.61 6.35
CA GLN A 91 -5.05 -18.45 5.20
C GLN A 91 -3.96 -19.49 5.52
N ASN A 92 -2.92 -19.08 6.26
CA ASN A 92 -1.76 -19.93 6.50
C ASN A 92 -1.92 -20.83 7.74
N LYS A 93 -2.56 -20.34 8.80
CA LYS A 93 -2.60 -21.04 10.10
C LYS A 93 -3.92 -21.74 10.35
N THR A 94 -5.02 -21.27 9.77
CA THR A 94 -6.36 -21.83 9.99
C THR A 94 -7.18 -21.89 8.69
N PRO A 95 -6.70 -22.60 7.65
CA PRO A 95 -7.30 -22.56 6.31
C PRO A 95 -8.75 -23.04 6.25
N ALA A 96 -9.15 -24.01 7.09
CA ALA A 96 -10.54 -24.45 7.19
C ALA A 96 -11.45 -23.31 7.68
N LEU A 97 -11.04 -22.61 8.75
CA LEU A 97 -11.75 -21.46 9.30
C LEU A 97 -11.81 -20.30 8.29
N TRP A 98 -10.75 -20.12 7.51
CA TRP A 98 -10.73 -19.15 6.41
C TRP A 98 -11.81 -19.46 5.35
N GLN A 99 -11.97 -20.72 4.95
CA GLN A 99 -13.02 -21.10 4.00
C GLN A 99 -14.43 -20.82 4.54
N ASP A 100 -14.66 -21.08 5.83
CA ASP A 100 -15.94 -20.78 6.48
C ASP A 100 -16.21 -19.27 6.49
N LEU A 101 -15.19 -18.45 6.77
CA LEU A 101 -15.30 -16.98 6.74
C LEU A 101 -15.62 -16.49 5.33
N VAL A 102 -14.93 -17.00 4.30
CA VAL A 102 -15.19 -16.66 2.90
C VAL A 102 -16.63 -17.03 2.53
N LYS A 103 -17.07 -18.24 2.86
CA LYS A 103 -18.43 -18.71 2.57
C LYS A 103 -19.49 -17.87 3.28
N LYS A 104 -19.23 -17.42 4.51
CA LYS A 104 -20.15 -16.55 5.25
C LYS A 104 -20.28 -15.16 4.61
N GLN A 105 -19.18 -14.59 4.15
CA GLN A 105 -19.13 -13.19 3.70
C GLN A 105 -19.43 -13.03 2.20
N ASP A 106 -19.04 -14.01 1.38
CA ASP A 106 -19.19 -14.00 -0.07
C ASP A 106 -19.50 -15.41 -0.62
N PRO A 107 -20.68 -15.97 -0.30
CA PRO A 107 -21.05 -17.34 -0.69
C PRO A 107 -21.07 -17.55 -2.21
N ASN A 108 -21.31 -16.49 -2.98
CA ASN A 108 -21.40 -16.51 -4.44
C ASN A 108 -20.10 -16.07 -5.14
N GLY A 109 -19.07 -15.69 -4.37
CA GLY A 109 -17.78 -15.24 -4.92
C GLY A 109 -17.82 -13.89 -5.66
N GLN A 110 -18.85 -13.06 -5.45
CA GLN A 110 -19.07 -11.79 -6.14
C GLN A 110 -17.98 -10.74 -5.83
N TYR A 111 -17.40 -10.79 -4.64
CA TYR A 111 -16.41 -9.82 -4.16
C TYR A 111 -14.99 -10.39 -4.14
N LYS A 112 -14.83 -11.66 -4.52
CA LYS A 112 -13.53 -12.34 -4.56
C LYS A 112 -12.49 -11.55 -5.33
N GLU A 113 -12.81 -11.04 -6.51
CA GLU A 113 -11.83 -10.32 -7.35
C GLU A 113 -11.42 -8.98 -6.75
N ILE A 114 -12.38 -8.15 -6.32
CA ILE A 114 -12.08 -6.83 -5.74
C ILE A 114 -11.30 -6.97 -4.43
N PHE A 115 -11.67 -7.94 -3.60
CA PHE A 115 -10.98 -8.20 -2.35
C PHE A 115 -9.59 -8.80 -2.58
N THR A 116 -9.47 -9.74 -3.52
CA THR A 116 -8.18 -10.27 -3.96
C THR A 116 -7.29 -9.15 -4.50
N ARG A 117 -7.83 -8.20 -5.27
CA ARG A 117 -7.08 -7.02 -5.73
C ARG A 117 -6.67 -6.12 -4.57
N PHE A 118 -7.49 -5.95 -3.54
CA PHE A 118 -7.12 -5.20 -2.33
C PHE A 118 -5.96 -5.88 -1.55
N LEU A 119 -6.05 -7.20 -1.36
CA LEU A 119 -5.02 -8.01 -0.72
C LEU A 119 -3.72 -8.01 -1.54
N ASN A 120 -3.86 -8.21 -2.85
CA ASN A 120 -2.80 -8.22 -3.84
C ASN A 120 -2.47 -6.83 -4.38
N GLY A 121 -2.99 -5.75 -3.79
CA GLY A 121 -2.74 -4.36 -4.21
C GLY A 121 -1.29 -3.90 -3.97
N ARG A 122 -0.38 -4.86 -3.89
CA ARG A 122 1.08 -4.74 -3.99
C ARG A 122 1.64 -5.53 -5.20
N ARG A 123 0.80 -6.05 -6.11
CA ARG A 123 1.17 -6.97 -7.19
C ARG A 123 0.17 -6.91 -8.36
N SER A 124 0.13 -5.81 -9.11
CA SER A 124 -0.58 -5.77 -10.40
C SER A 124 0.39 -6.11 -11.53
N LYS A 125 0.34 -7.35 -12.04
CA LYS A 125 0.81 -7.66 -13.39
C LYS A 125 -0.32 -7.25 -14.34
N MET A 126 -0.20 -6.08 -14.95
CA MET A 126 -1.12 -5.59 -15.97
C MET A 126 -0.87 -6.38 -17.27
N LYS A 127 -1.65 -7.43 -17.52
CA LYS A 127 -1.85 -8.01 -18.87
C LYS A 127 -3.01 -7.25 -19.52
N TYR A 128 -2.76 -6.11 -20.15
CA TYR A 128 -3.69 -5.56 -21.14
C TYR A 128 -2.95 -5.31 -22.44
N ILE A 129 -3.32 -6.15 -23.39
CA ILE A 129 -2.99 -6.11 -24.81
C ILE A 129 -3.72 -4.91 -25.42
N LEU A 130 -2.95 -4.11 -26.16
CA LEU A 130 -3.32 -3.23 -27.27
C LEU A 130 -4.82 -3.12 -27.61
N VAL A 131 -5.45 -1.99 -27.30
CA VAL A 131 -6.34 -1.30 -28.25
C VAL A 131 -6.09 0.21 -28.09
N ALA A 132 -5.53 0.80 -29.14
CA ALA A 132 -5.36 2.24 -29.27
C ALA A 132 -6.68 2.90 -29.72
N LEU A 133 -6.75 4.22 -29.46
CA LEU A 133 -7.54 5.29 -30.09
C LEU A 133 -8.76 5.89 -29.34
N VAL A 134 -8.64 7.22 -29.19
CA VAL A 134 -9.63 8.32 -28.98
C VAL A 134 -10.31 8.38 -27.60
N VAL A 135 -10.42 9.49 -26.85
CA VAL A 135 -10.44 10.94 -27.11
C VAL A 135 -9.85 11.63 -25.85
N THR A 136 -8.97 12.61 -26.00
CA THR A 136 -8.50 13.45 -24.90
C THR A 136 -9.57 14.48 -24.52
N ILE A 137 -10.36 14.15 -23.50
CA ILE A 137 -10.91 15.18 -22.61
C ILE A 137 -9.83 15.46 -21.58
N ALA A 138 -9.39 16.71 -21.46
CA ALA A 138 -8.53 17.15 -20.37
C ALA A 138 -9.33 17.08 -19.05
N VAL A 139 -9.46 15.88 -18.51
CA VAL A 139 -9.56 15.73 -17.05
C VAL A 139 -8.21 16.15 -16.52
N VAL A 140 -8.19 17.24 -15.75
CA VAL A 140 -7.08 17.55 -14.86
C VAL A 140 -6.99 16.35 -13.92
N ASP A 141 -6.13 15.38 -14.26
CA ASP A 141 -5.84 14.28 -13.36
C ASP A 141 -5.33 14.91 -12.08
N ALA A 142 -6.12 14.81 -11.01
CA ALA A 142 -5.58 14.89 -9.66
C ALA A 142 -4.63 13.69 -9.56
N GLN A 143 -3.38 13.89 -9.97
CA GLN A 143 -2.33 12.87 -9.96
C GLN A 143 -2.28 12.30 -8.54
N GLU A 144 -2.76 11.07 -8.35
CA GLU A 144 -2.71 10.40 -7.05
C GLU A 144 -1.23 10.30 -6.61
N THR A 145 -0.81 11.14 -5.67
CA THR A 145 0.55 11.12 -5.14
C THR A 145 0.75 9.95 -4.18
N TYR A 146 2.00 9.53 -3.99
CA TYR A 146 2.32 8.60 -2.90
C TYR A 146 2.02 9.23 -1.53
N GLY A 147 1.72 8.38 -0.54
CA GLY A 147 1.52 8.81 0.84
C GLY A 147 2.75 9.53 1.39
N THR A 148 2.52 10.50 2.28
CA THR A 148 3.54 11.43 2.77
C THR A 148 4.11 11.02 4.13
N GLU A 149 3.86 9.78 4.57
CA GLU A 149 4.16 9.32 5.93
C GLU A 149 5.67 9.30 6.24
N TYR A 150 6.49 9.19 5.19
CA TYR A 150 7.95 9.05 5.28
C TYR A 150 8.70 10.18 4.57
N ASP A 151 8.04 11.28 4.22
CA ASP A 151 8.67 12.41 3.52
C ASP A 151 9.72 13.12 4.38
N ASN A 152 9.59 13.02 5.71
CA ASN A 152 10.51 13.64 6.68
C ASN A 152 11.60 12.68 7.18
N VAL A 153 11.77 11.52 6.55
CA VAL A 153 12.86 10.60 6.90
C VAL A 153 14.21 11.29 6.60
N ASN A 154 15.16 11.22 7.53
CA ASN A 154 16.50 11.75 7.31
C ASN A 154 17.30 10.80 6.41
N GLY A 155 17.17 10.97 5.08
CA GLY A 155 17.85 10.17 4.08
C GLY A 155 19.38 10.26 4.18
N GLU A 156 19.90 11.43 4.55
CA GLU A 156 21.34 11.70 4.65
C GLU A 156 21.99 10.90 5.78
N ALA A 157 21.32 10.82 6.94
CA ALA A 157 21.76 9.99 8.05
C ALA A 157 21.79 8.50 7.66
N ILE A 158 20.77 8.04 6.93
CA ILE A 158 20.68 6.64 6.46
C ILE A 158 21.81 6.31 5.48
N VAL A 159 22.03 7.14 4.46
CA VAL A 159 23.05 6.85 3.43
C VAL A 159 24.47 7.06 3.95
N SER A 160 24.65 7.83 5.03
CA SER A 160 25.95 8.05 5.67
C SER A 160 26.36 6.91 6.60
N ASP A 161 25.39 6.23 7.23
CA ASP A 161 25.62 5.04 8.05
C ASP A 161 25.64 3.77 7.19
N ASP A 162 26.81 3.16 7.02
CA ASP A 162 26.97 1.99 6.13
C ASP A 162 26.13 0.78 6.54
N LYS A 163 25.82 0.61 7.84
CA LYS A 163 24.99 -0.50 8.33
C LYS A 163 23.51 -0.24 8.03
N GLN A 164 23.04 0.98 8.26
CA GLN A 164 21.67 1.36 7.92
C GLN A 164 21.45 1.34 6.40
N PHE A 165 22.43 1.85 5.65
CA PHE A 165 22.41 1.83 4.20
C PHE A 165 22.40 0.40 3.66
N GLN A 166 23.24 -0.50 4.19
CA GLN A 166 23.21 -1.93 3.86
C GLN A 166 21.83 -2.54 4.15
N GLY A 167 21.26 -2.29 5.32
CA GLY A 167 19.94 -2.84 5.68
C GLY A 167 18.83 -2.37 4.73
N PHE A 168 18.93 -1.12 4.26
CA PHE A 168 18.03 -0.60 3.24
C PHE A 168 18.23 -1.35 1.91
N VAL A 169 19.47 -1.44 1.42
CA VAL A 169 19.83 -2.19 0.20
C VAL A 169 19.37 -3.66 0.25
N ASP A 170 19.63 -4.36 1.36
CA ASP A 170 19.25 -5.75 1.56
C ASP A 170 17.73 -5.94 1.54
N CYS A 171 16.99 -4.97 2.07
CA CYS A 171 15.54 -4.94 1.91
C CYS A 171 15.17 -4.87 0.43
N PHE A 172 15.72 -3.94 -0.38
CA PHE A 172 15.34 -3.82 -1.80
C PHE A 172 15.68 -5.05 -2.62
N THR A 173 16.87 -5.62 -2.41
CA THR A 173 17.36 -6.80 -3.14
C THR A 173 16.78 -8.12 -2.62
N GLY A 174 16.11 -8.10 -1.46
CA GLY A 174 15.51 -9.29 -0.86
C GLY A 174 16.49 -10.16 -0.09
N ALA A 175 17.68 -9.64 0.24
CA ALA A 175 18.66 -10.30 1.08
C ALA A 175 18.29 -10.29 2.58
N ALA A 176 17.45 -9.32 3.02
CA ALA A 176 16.99 -9.21 4.40
C ALA A 176 15.53 -8.72 4.48
N PRO A 177 14.82 -8.95 5.61
CA PRO A 177 13.52 -8.35 5.87
C PRO A 177 13.62 -6.82 5.96
N CYS A 178 12.54 -6.14 5.58
CA CYS A 178 12.46 -4.69 5.59
C CYS A 178 11.97 -4.15 6.94
N ASN A 179 12.54 -3.04 7.41
CA ASN A 179 11.90 -2.19 8.42
C ASN A 179 10.76 -1.36 7.79
N GLU A 180 9.95 -0.67 8.61
CA GLU A 180 8.72 -0.01 8.13
C GLU A 180 8.94 1.01 7.00
N PRO A 181 9.94 1.93 7.05
CA PRO A 181 10.18 2.87 5.96
C PRO A 181 10.66 2.15 4.69
N ALA A 182 11.63 1.24 4.80
CA ALA A 182 12.16 0.52 3.64
C ALA A 182 11.07 -0.33 2.96
N ALA A 183 10.18 -0.94 3.75
CA ALA A 183 9.04 -1.69 3.26
C ALA A 183 8.04 -0.80 2.52
N ALA A 184 7.85 0.45 2.95
CA ALA A 184 7.00 1.41 2.26
C ALA A 184 7.60 1.80 0.89
N PHE A 185 8.88 2.21 0.86
CA PHE A 185 9.56 2.59 -0.37
C PHE A 185 9.66 1.42 -1.36
N LYS A 186 10.05 0.21 -0.91
CA LYS A 186 10.14 -0.99 -1.75
C LYS A 186 8.81 -1.33 -2.43
N ARG A 187 7.68 -1.06 -1.79
CA ARG A 187 6.35 -1.33 -2.35
C ARG A 187 6.02 -0.46 -3.56
N VAL A 188 6.41 0.81 -3.53
CA VAL A 188 6.09 1.78 -4.59
C VAL A 188 7.18 1.86 -5.66
N LEU A 189 8.41 1.44 -5.35
CA LEU A 189 9.57 1.57 -6.23
C LEU A 189 9.36 1.02 -7.66
N PRO A 190 8.77 -0.18 -7.89
CA PRO A 190 8.57 -0.67 -9.26
C PRO A 190 7.68 0.25 -10.11
N GLU A 191 6.61 0.80 -9.52
CA GLU A 191 5.74 1.76 -10.22
C GLU A 191 6.48 3.09 -10.43
N ALA A 192 7.19 3.58 -9.41
CA ALA A 192 7.93 4.82 -9.49
C ALA A 192 9.01 4.77 -10.60
N ILE A 193 9.70 3.64 -10.76
CA ILE A 193 10.66 3.43 -11.85
C ILE A 193 9.97 3.49 -13.21
N VAL A 194 8.90 2.71 -13.40
CA VAL A 194 8.17 2.64 -14.69
C VAL A 194 7.54 3.98 -15.07
N GLN A 195 7.04 4.73 -14.08
CA GLN A 195 6.36 6.01 -14.28
C GLN A 195 7.30 7.22 -14.14
N ALA A 196 8.62 7.01 -14.08
CA ALA A 196 9.62 8.09 -13.92
C ALA A 196 9.26 9.05 -12.78
N CYS A 197 8.95 8.49 -11.61
CA CYS A 197 8.54 9.19 -10.39
C CYS A 197 7.37 10.19 -10.61
N GLY A 198 6.46 9.89 -11.54
CA GLY A 198 5.34 10.79 -11.88
C GLY A 198 4.41 11.10 -10.71
N LYS A 199 4.33 10.22 -9.71
CA LYS A 199 3.51 10.38 -8.49
C LYS A 199 4.32 10.89 -7.29
N CYS A 200 5.62 11.11 -7.45
CA CYS A 200 6.50 11.54 -6.37
C CYS A 200 6.40 13.04 -6.14
N ASN A 201 6.30 13.45 -4.88
CA ASN A 201 6.43 14.84 -4.48
C ASN A 201 7.92 15.26 -4.36
N PRO A 202 8.24 16.54 -4.14
CA PRO A 202 9.64 17.01 -4.06
C PRO A 202 10.49 16.31 -2.99
N ALA A 203 9.95 16.08 -1.79
CA ALA A 203 10.68 15.40 -0.71
C ALA A 203 11.01 13.95 -1.09
N GLN A 204 10.06 13.24 -1.69
CA GLN A 204 10.26 11.87 -2.15
C GLN A 204 11.30 11.79 -3.27
N LYS A 205 11.29 12.73 -4.22
CA LYS A 205 12.30 12.80 -5.28
C LYS A 205 13.70 13.08 -4.71
N HIS A 206 13.80 13.96 -3.72
CA HIS A 206 15.05 14.22 -3.01
C HIS A 206 15.59 12.95 -2.32
N LEU A 207 14.73 12.23 -1.58
CA LEU A 207 15.12 10.97 -0.92
C LEU A 207 15.56 9.89 -1.92
N VAL A 208 14.86 9.76 -3.05
CA VAL A 208 15.24 8.84 -4.12
C VAL A 208 16.60 9.23 -4.70
N ARG A 209 16.82 10.52 -5.01
CA ARG A 209 18.10 11.00 -5.52
C ARG A 209 19.24 10.68 -4.55
N LEU A 210 19.11 11.03 -3.28
CA LEU A 210 20.12 10.73 -2.25
C LEU A 210 20.47 9.24 -2.23
N PHE A 211 19.46 8.37 -2.27
CA PHE A 211 19.66 6.93 -2.30
C PHE A 211 20.41 6.47 -3.55
N LEU A 212 19.99 6.89 -4.75
CA LEU A 212 20.62 6.49 -6.02
C LEU A 212 22.07 6.99 -6.14
N GLU A 213 22.33 8.24 -5.72
CA GLU A 213 23.69 8.81 -5.72
C GLU A 213 24.60 8.08 -4.73
N ALA A 214 24.12 7.83 -3.50
CA ALA A 214 24.89 7.08 -2.53
C ALA A 214 25.15 5.64 -3.00
N TYR A 215 24.16 4.97 -3.61
CA TYR A 215 24.28 3.59 -4.03
C TYR A 215 25.25 3.43 -5.20
N SER A 216 25.09 4.26 -6.24
CA SER A 216 25.99 4.26 -7.40
C SER A 216 27.44 4.56 -7.00
N LYS A 217 27.66 5.49 -6.07
CA LYS A 217 29.01 5.89 -5.63
C LYS A 217 29.65 4.90 -4.67
N LYS A 218 28.92 4.45 -3.64
CA LYS A 218 29.46 3.57 -2.60
C LYS A 218 29.58 2.12 -3.07
N ARG A 219 28.67 1.65 -3.94
CA ARG A 219 28.53 0.22 -4.28
C ARG A 219 28.12 0.01 -5.74
N PRO A 220 28.97 0.39 -6.71
CA PRO A 220 28.62 0.40 -8.13
C PRO A 220 28.18 -0.96 -8.67
N GLN A 221 28.82 -2.06 -8.25
CA GLN A 221 28.46 -3.40 -8.71
C GLN A 221 27.09 -3.87 -8.20
N GLU A 222 26.77 -3.58 -6.95
CA GLU A 222 25.46 -3.88 -6.38
C GLU A 222 24.38 -2.98 -6.98
N TYR A 223 24.72 -1.72 -7.28
CA TYR A 223 23.82 -0.79 -7.95
C TYR A 223 23.39 -1.28 -9.34
N GLU A 224 24.30 -1.88 -10.12
CA GLU A 224 23.92 -2.50 -11.39
C GLU A 224 22.95 -3.67 -11.21
N LYS A 225 23.20 -4.54 -10.22
CA LYS A 225 22.27 -5.66 -9.90
C LYS A 225 20.92 -5.15 -9.43
N PHE A 226 20.89 -4.06 -8.66
CA PHE A 226 19.67 -3.39 -8.26
C PHE A 226 18.89 -2.89 -9.49
N LYS A 227 19.56 -2.24 -10.43
CA LYS A 227 18.93 -1.82 -11.69
C LYS A 227 18.39 -3.00 -12.48
N ASP A 228 19.15 -4.09 -12.60
CA ASP A 228 18.70 -5.29 -13.29
C ASP A 228 17.49 -5.97 -12.62
N LEU A 229 17.39 -5.87 -11.29
CA LEU A 229 16.27 -6.42 -10.52
C LEU A 229 14.93 -5.72 -10.85
N PHE A 230 14.98 -4.41 -11.10
CA PHE A 230 13.77 -3.60 -11.33
C PHE A 230 13.52 -3.27 -12.80
N ASP A 231 14.56 -3.25 -13.63
CA ASP A 231 14.51 -2.89 -15.04
C ASP A 231 15.62 -3.60 -15.85
N PRO A 232 15.52 -4.91 -16.07
CA PRO A 232 16.56 -5.71 -16.74
C PRO A 232 16.82 -5.28 -18.19
N GLU A 233 15.83 -4.67 -18.85
CA GLU A 233 15.95 -4.14 -20.22
C GLU A 233 16.47 -2.70 -20.26
N ARG A 234 16.73 -2.08 -19.10
CA ARG A 234 17.18 -0.68 -18.97
C ARG A 234 16.26 0.33 -19.69
N LYS A 235 14.97 0.03 -19.74
CA LYS A 235 13.95 0.81 -20.48
C LYS A 235 13.42 2.01 -19.68
N TYR A 236 13.35 1.88 -18.36
CA TYR A 236 12.68 2.82 -17.47
C TYR A 236 13.67 3.57 -16.56
N PHE A 237 14.73 2.90 -16.12
CA PHE A 237 15.69 3.41 -15.15
C PHE A 237 16.35 4.74 -15.57
N PRO A 238 16.79 4.93 -16.84
CA PRO A 238 17.36 6.22 -17.26
C PRO A 238 16.40 7.40 -17.12
N LYS A 239 15.10 7.19 -17.41
CA LYS A 239 14.07 8.23 -17.24
C LYS A 239 13.76 8.47 -15.76
N PHE A 240 13.76 7.41 -14.96
CA PHE A 240 13.59 7.50 -13.52
C PHE A 240 14.72 8.31 -12.86
N GLU A 241 15.99 8.01 -13.16
CA GLU A 241 17.14 8.77 -12.67
C GLU A 241 17.04 10.25 -13.09
N ALA A 242 16.73 10.52 -14.36
CA ALA A 242 16.57 11.88 -14.86
C ALA A 242 15.43 12.65 -14.14
N SER A 243 14.35 11.96 -13.75
CA SER A 243 13.19 12.58 -13.09
C SER A 243 13.46 13.08 -11.67
N VAL A 244 14.54 12.59 -11.03
CA VAL A 244 14.92 12.92 -9.65
C VAL A 244 16.22 13.70 -9.54
N ALA A 245 17.04 13.74 -10.60
CA ALA A 245 18.37 14.37 -10.59
C ALA A 245 18.38 15.86 -10.21
N GLY A 246 17.25 16.56 -10.30
CA GLY A 246 17.12 18.00 -9.98
C GLY A 246 16.56 18.32 -8.60
N PHE A 247 16.28 17.32 -7.76
CA PHE A 247 15.70 17.48 -6.41
C PHE A 247 16.77 17.32 -5.32
#